data_AF-A0A0C9ZKT8-F1
#
_entry.id   AF-A0A0C9ZKT8-F1
#
_cell.length_a   1.000
_cell.length_b   1.000
_cell.length_c   1.000
_cell.angle_alpha   90.00
_cell.angle_beta   90.00
_cell.angle_gamma   90.00
#
_symmetry.space_group_name_H-M   'P 1'
#
loop_
_entity.id
_entity.type
_entity.pdbx_description
1 polymer ?
#
loop_
_entity_poly.entity_id
_entity_poly.type
_entity_poly.pdbx_seq_one_letter_code
_entity_poly.pdbx_strand_id
1 'polypeptide(L)'
;MSFETKLGDEFLKVPKLTADGTNWVTYKDRLLWSVEARGLGGHLDGSETEPEDPKLLSAEMKTWRMGEAVVKQQVAGTLPNTLFTQIKQLKTSHEIFNHLAKLFEQRSRVVAVEILRKMQNLRC
;
A
#
# COMPACT_ATOMS: atom_id res chain seq x y z
N MET A 1 -22.01 29.88 -9.43
CA MET A 1 -22.29 28.48 -9.03
C MET A 1 -20.98 27.90 -8.54
N SER A 2 -20.83 27.83 -7.22
CA SER A 2 -19.59 27.39 -6.58
C SER A 2 -19.61 25.87 -6.50
N PHE A 3 -18.67 25.22 -7.20
CA PHE A 3 -18.40 23.79 -7.00
C PHE A 3 -17.61 23.64 -5.70
N GLU A 4 -18.28 23.76 -4.57
CA GLU A 4 -17.76 23.23 -3.30
C GLU A 4 -18.09 21.74 -3.22
N THR A 5 -17.49 20.95 -4.12
CA THR A 5 -17.33 19.53 -3.85
C THR A 5 -16.32 19.43 -2.71
N LYS A 6 -16.79 19.06 -1.52
CA LYS A 6 -15.95 18.66 -0.37
C LYS A 6 -14.85 17.72 -0.85
N LEU A 7 -13.67 18.28 -1.10
CA LEU A 7 -12.51 17.58 -1.65
C LEU A 7 -11.81 16.68 -0.62
N GLY A 8 -12.33 16.60 0.60
CA GLY A 8 -11.61 16.05 1.76
C GLY A 8 -11.64 14.52 1.91
N ASP A 9 -12.78 13.87 1.63
CA ASP A 9 -12.96 12.46 1.99
C ASP A 9 -12.95 11.49 0.80
N GLU A 10 -13.33 11.95 -0.40
CA GLU A 10 -13.41 11.11 -1.59
C GLU A 10 -12.03 10.90 -2.25
N PHE A 11 -11.15 11.90 -2.20
CA PHE A 11 -9.80 11.85 -2.81
C PHE A 11 -8.84 10.89 -2.10
N LEU A 12 -9.12 10.53 -0.84
CA LEU A 12 -8.30 9.61 -0.04
C LEU A 12 -8.81 8.16 -0.05
N LYS A 13 -9.88 7.85 -0.82
CA LYS A 13 -10.41 6.49 -0.95
C LYS A 13 -9.47 5.65 -1.80
N VAL A 14 -8.50 5.02 -1.14
CA VAL A 14 -7.71 3.93 -1.70
C VAL A 14 -8.65 2.78 -2.05
N PRO A 15 -8.65 2.28 -3.30
CA PRO A 15 -9.53 1.20 -3.70
C PRO A 15 -9.18 -0.07 -2.91
N LYS A 16 -10.15 -0.98 -2.76
CA LYS A 16 -9.84 -2.30 -2.21
C LYS A 16 -8.96 -3.06 -3.19
N LEU A 17 -7.89 -3.68 -2.71
CA LEU A 17 -7.03 -4.53 -3.54
C LEU A 17 -7.79 -5.82 -3.87
N THR A 18 -7.81 -6.20 -5.14
CA THR A 18 -8.41 -7.48 -5.53
C THR A 18 -7.46 -8.63 -5.17
N ALA A 19 -8.01 -9.79 -4.78
CA ALA A 19 -7.18 -10.92 -4.32
C ALA A 19 -6.27 -11.51 -5.43
N ASP A 20 -6.69 -11.36 -6.69
CA ASP A 20 -5.93 -11.69 -7.90
C ASP A 20 -4.90 -10.61 -8.27
N GLY A 21 -5.02 -9.40 -7.72
CA GLY A 21 -4.09 -8.29 -7.94
C GLY A 21 -4.23 -7.58 -9.27
N THR A 22 -5.33 -7.78 -10.00
CA THR A 22 -5.58 -7.12 -11.29
C THR A 22 -5.59 -5.60 -11.20
N ASN A 23 -5.98 -5.04 -10.04
CA ASN A 23 -5.93 -3.60 -9.81
C ASN A 23 -4.67 -3.12 -9.05
N TRP A 24 -3.63 -3.95 -8.94
CA TRP A 24 -2.42 -3.64 -8.16
C TRP A 24 -1.78 -2.30 -8.51
N VAL A 25 -1.58 -2.01 -9.80
CA VAL A 25 -0.91 -0.76 -10.24
C VAL A 25 -1.69 0.47 -9.76
N THR A 26 -2.99 0.51 -10.03
CA THR A 26 -3.86 1.60 -9.59
C THR A 26 -3.97 1.69 -8.07
N TYR A 27 -3.99 0.55 -7.38
CA TYR A 27 -3.98 0.49 -5.92
C TYR A 27 -2.69 1.10 -5.34
N LYS A 28 -1.54 0.71 -5.88
CA LYS A 28 -0.20 1.17 -5.46
C LYS A 28 -0.09 2.68 -5.58
N ASP A 29 -0.44 3.25 -6.73
CA ASP A 29 -0.34 4.69 -6.99
C ASP A 29 -1.26 5.49 -6.06
N ARG A 30 -2.50 5.02 -5.85
CA ARG A 30 -3.46 5.70 -4.96
C ARG A 30 -3.08 5.58 -3.49
N LEU A 31 -2.54 4.44 -3.06
CA LEU A 31 -2.03 4.27 -1.71
C LEU A 31 -0.86 5.22 -1.46
N LEU A 32 0.08 5.32 -2.42
CA LEU A 32 1.21 6.23 -2.34
C LEU A 32 0.75 7.68 -2.18
N TRP A 33 -0.11 8.17 -3.10
CA TRP A 33 -0.64 9.54 -3.01
C TRP A 33 -1.40 9.80 -1.71
N SER A 34 -2.17 8.82 -1.21
CA SER A 34 -2.90 8.99 0.04
C SER A 34 -1.98 9.08 1.26
N VAL A 35 -0.82 8.41 1.24
CA VAL A 35 0.14 8.43 2.33
C VAL A 35 1.04 9.67 2.25
N GLU A 36 1.46 10.07 1.04
CA GLU A 36 2.17 11.31 0.77
C GLU A 36 1.33 12.54 1.18
N ALA A 37 0.03 12.55 0.87
CA ALA A 37 -0.87 13.64 1.26
C ALA A 37 -0.99 13.81 2.79
N ARG A 38 -0.64 12.78 3.57
CA ARG A 38 -0.59 12.83 5.04
C ARG A 38 0.80 13.12 5.60
N GLY A 39 1.79 13.32 4.74
CA GLY A 39 3.18 13.51 5.15
C GLY A 39 3.81 12.25 5.74
N LEU A 40 3.27 11.05 5.43
CA LEU A 40 3.74 9.77 5.97
C LEU A 40 4.48 8.93 4.92
N GLY A 41 4.88 9.53 3.79
CA GLY A 41 5.56 8.83 2.69
C GLY A 41 6.82 8.10 3.16
N GLY A 42 7.52 8.68 4.15
CA GLY A 42 8.73 8.12 4.75
C GLY A 42 8.54 6.74 5.40
N HIS A 43 7.33 6.42 5.85
CA HIS A 43 6.99 5.12 6.42
C HIS A 43 6.84 4.01 5.35
N LEU A 44 6.52 4.38 4.11
CA LEU A 44 6.39 3.42 3.00
C LEU A 44 7.71 3.17 2.29
N ASP A 45 8.51 4.21 2.04
CA ASP A 45 9.81 4.08 1.39
C ASP A 45 10.92 3.63 2.35
N GLY A 46 10.69 3.74 3.66
CA GLY A 46 11.63 3.36 4.70
C GLY A 46 12.66 4.45 5.05
N SER A 47 12.49 5.67 4.54
CA SER A 47 13.33 6.83 4.87
C SER A 47 13.08 7.36 6.28
N GLU A 48 11.87 7.18 6.82
CA GLU A 48 11.56 7.43 8.23
C GLU A 48 11.69 6.14 9.04
N THR A 49 12.87 5.91 9.61
CA THR A 49 13.15 4.74 10.46
C THR A 49 12.64 4.92 11.88
N GLU A 50 12.39 3.81 12.57
CA GLU A 50 11.99 3.85 13.98
C GLU A 50 13.07 4.59 14.80
N PRO A 51 12.69 5.58 15.63
CA PRO A 51 13.60 6.21 16.58
C PRO A 51 14.23 5.16 17.52
N GLU A 52 15.50 4.82 17.31
CA GLU A 52 16.23 3.82 18.13
C GLU A 52 16.74 4.38 19.46
N ASP A 53 16.86 5.71 19.58
CA ASP A 53 17.41 6.34 20.79
C ASP A 53 16.33 6.50 21.87
N PRO A 54 16.46 5.84 23.04
CA PRO A 54 15.52 6.00 24.16
C PRO A 54 15.45 7.43 24.72
N LYS A 55 16.36 8.34 24.30
CA LYS A 55 16.33 9.77 24.62
C LYS A 55 15.58 10.63 23.62
N LEU A 56 15.22 10.12 22.44
CA LEU A 56 14.30 10.83 21.53
C LEU A 56 12.97 10.94 22.26
N LEU A 57 12.70 12.17 22.71
CA LEU A 57 11.64 12.55 23.63
C LEU A 57 10.36 11.81 23.23
N SER A 58 9.69 11.20 24.22
CA SER A 58 8.51 10.34 24.00
C SER A 58 7.48 10.87 22.99
N ALA A 59 7.43 12.17 22.73
CA ALA A 59 6.64 12.82 21.69
C ALA A 59 7.02 12.37 20.26
N GLU A 60 8.30 12.40 19.87
CA GLU A 60 8.75 12.03 18.51
C GLU A 60 8.54 10.54 18.22
N MET A 61 8.81 9.69 19.23
CA MET A 61 8.50 8.26 19.13
C MET A 61 6.99 8.00 19.02
N LYS A 62 6.17 8.77 19.75
CA LYS A 62 4.70 8.67 19.65
C LYS A 62 4.21 9.11 18.28
N THR A 63 4.71 10.21 17.73
CA THR A 63 4.31 10.69 16.40
C THR A 63 4.66 9.69 15.31
N TRP A 64 5.88 9.12 15.35
CA TRP A 64 6.28 8.07 14.42
C TRP A 64 5.39 6.82 14.54
N ARG A 65 5.15 6.33 15.77
CA ARG A 65 4.27 5.16 16.00
C ARG A 65 2.83 5.41 15.55
N MET A 66 2.32 6.63 15.70
CA MET A 66 1.01 7.02 15.22
C MET A 66 0.96 7.02 13.69
N GLY A 67 1.96 7.60 13.02
CA GLY A 67 2.09 7.55 11.55
C GLY A 67 2.12 6.11 11.03
N GLU A 68 2.93 5.28 11.64
CA GLU A 68 3.08 3.87 11.31
C GLU A 68 1.76 3.09 11.50
N ALA A 69 1.02 3.36 12.58
CA ALA A 69 -0.28 2.73 12.83
C ALA A 69 -1.34 3.17 11.79
N VAL A 70 -1.34 4.44 11.39
CA VAL A 70 -2.27 4.97 10.37
C VAL A 70 -2.04 4.30 9.02
N VAL A 71 -0.78 4.17 8.58
CA VAL A 71 -0.45 3.50 7.31
C VAL A 71 -0.86 2.02 7.37
N LYS A 72 -0.51 1.30 8.44
CA LYS A 72 -0.92 -0.10 8.64
C LYS A 72 -2.43 -0.27 8.62
N GLN A 73 -3.17 0.61 9.30
CA GLN A 73 -4.63 0.54 9.35
C GLN A 73 -5.24 0.78 7.98
N GLN A 74 -4.72 1.77 7.23
CA GLN A 74 -5.20 2.04 5.88
C GLN A 74 -4.97 0.85 4.96
N VAL A 75 -3.76 0.28 4.97
CA VAL A 75 -3.42 -0.91 4.18
C VAL A 75 -4.28 -2.11 4.59
N ALA A 76 -4.47 -2.35 5.90
CA ALA A 76 -5.29 -3.45 6.39
C ALA A 76 -6.77 -3.30 5.97
N GLY A 77 -7.32 -2.09 6.00
CA GLY A 77 -8.71 -1.82 5.65
C GLY A 77 -9.03 -1.97 4.15
N THR A 78 -8.02 -1.89 3.29
CA THR A 78 -8.15 -2.03 1.84
C THR A 78 -7.80 -3.42 1.32
N LEU A 79 -7.26 -4.31 2.16
CA LEU A 79 -6.87 -5.65 1.77
C LEU A 79 -7.97 -6.71 2.01
N PRO A 80 -8.07 -7.72 1.14
CA PRO A 80 -8.78 -8.96 1.44
C PRO A 80 -8.19 -9.70 2.66
N ASN A 81 -9.05 -10.37 3.43
CA ASN A 81 -8.66 -11.12 4.65
C ASN A 81 -7.56 -12.17 4.41
N THR A 82 -7.53 -12.76 3.21
CA THR A 82 -6.51 -13.73 2.81
C THR A 82 -5.12 -13.10 2.76
N LEU A 83 -5.00 -11.90 2.18
CA LEU A 83 -3.74 -11.15 2.13
C LEU A 83 -3.38 -10.59 3.51
N PHE A 84 -4.38 -10.11 4.26
CA PHE A 84 -4.15 -9.63 5.63
C PHE A 84 -3.49 -10.70 6.53
N THR A 85 -3.91 -11.95 6.40
CA THR A 85 -3.34 -13.08 7.16
C THR A 85 -1.86 -13.30 6.85
N GLN A 86 -1.41 -12.99 5.64
CA GLN A 86 -0.01 -13.13 5.21
C GLN A 86 0.85 -11.97 5.73
N ILE A 87 0.32 -10.73 5.70
CA ILE A 87 1.08 -9.53 6.06
C ILE A 87 1.10 -9.22 7.56
N LYS A 88 0.20 -9.80 8.37
CA LYS A 88 0.07 -9.48 9.82
C LYS A 88 1.31 -9.77 10.66
N GLN A 89 2.24 -10.58 10.16
CA GLN A 89 3.50 -10.92 10.85
C GLN A 89 4.64 -9.94 10.54
N LEU A 90 4.44 -9.02 9.58
CA LEU A 90 5.44 -8.06 9.17
C LEU A 90 5.44 -6.87 10.15
N LYS A 91 6.64 -6.41 10.50
CA LYS A 91 6.82 -5.46 11.60
C LYS A 91 6.59 -4.02 11.17
N THR A 92 6.91 -3.67 9.92
CA THR A 92 6.83 -2.29 9.43
C THR A 92 5.91 -2.13 8.22
N SER A 93 5.35 -0.93 8.05
CA SER A 93 4.57 -0.54 6.87
C SER A 93 5.37 -0.73 5.59
N HIS A 94 6.67 -0.40 5.65
CA HIS A 94 7.63 -0.63 4.57
C HIS A 94 7.74 -2.12 4.19
N GLU A 95 7.91 -3.02 5.17
CA GLU A 95 7.94 -4.47 4.91
C GLU A 95 6.64 -4.97 4.28
N ILE A 96 5.49 -4.51 4.78
CA ILE A 96 4.17 -4.83 4.24
C ILE A 96 4.07 -4.38 2.79
N PHE A 97 4.41 -3.13 2.50
CA PHE A 97 4.33 -2.57 1.15
C PHE A 97 5.27 -3.28 0.18
N ASN A 98 6.51 -3.54 0.58
CA ASN A 98 7.47 -4.30 -0.22
C ASN A 98 7.03 -5.74 -0.47
N HIS A 99 6.42 -6.40 0.51
CA HIS A 99 5.89 -7.75 0.34
C HIS A 99 4.76 -7.76 -0.71
N LEU A 100 3.82 -6.81 -0.61
CA LEU A 100 2.75 -6.66 -1.60
C LEU A 100 3.30 -6.35 -2.99
N ALA A 101 4.27 -5.45 -3.11
CA ALA A 101 4.93 -5.12 -4.37
C ALA A 101 5.57 -6.37 -5.00
N LYS A 102 6.32 -7.16 -4.23
CA LYS A 102 6.92 -8.40 -4.72
C LYS A 102 5.87 -9.41 -5.18
N LEU A 103 4.81 -9.63 -4.39
CA LEU A 103 3.74 -10.57 -4.72
C LEU A 103 3.06 -10.22 -6.05
N PHE A 104 2.71 -8.95 -6.25
CA PHE A 104 1.88 -8.55 -7.38
C PHE A 104 2.67 -8.12 -8.61
N GLU A 105 3.89 -7.60 -8.47
CA GLU A 105 4.78 -7.37 -9.61
C GLU A 105 5.29 -8.70 -10.21
N GLN A 106 5.42 -9.75 -9.39
CA GLN A 106 5.71 -11.09 -9.89
C GLN A 106 4.48 -11.72 -10.59
N ARG A 107 3.29 -11.61 -9.99
CA ARG A 107 2.04 -12.13 -10.58
C ARG A 107 1.65 -11.42 -11.86
N SER A 108 1.80 -10.10 -11.96
CA SER A 108 1.47 -9.36 -13.18
C SER A 108 2.33 -9.80 -14.37
N ARG A 109 3.63 -10.06 -14.14
CA ARG A 109 4.54 -10.63 -15.15
C ARG A 109 4.09 -12.02 -15.60
N VAL A 110 3.72 -12.90 -14.66
CA VAL A 110 3.25 -14.26 -14.98
C VAL A 110 1.94 -14.25 -15.75
N VAL A 111 0.97 -13.41 -15.33
CA VAL A 111 -0.33 -13.29 -16.00
C VAL A 111 -0.17 -12.70 -17.41
N ALA A 112 0.70 -11.71 -17.60
CA ALA A 112 0.98 -11.16 -18.93
C ALA A 112 1.59 -12.23 -19.86
N VAL A 113 2.55 -13.02 -19.36
CA VAL A 113 3.12 -14.15 -20.12
C VAL A 113 2.07 -15.21 -20.43
N GLU A 114 1.17 -15.52 -19.50
CA GLU A 114 0.12 -16.52 -19.72
C GLU A 114 -0.94 -16.04 -20.73
N ILE A 115 -1.31 -14.75 -20.70
CA ILE A 115 -2.18 -14.14 -21.72
C ILE A 115 -1.52 -14.21 -23.10
N LEU A 116 -0.23 -13.85 -23.21
CA LEU A 116 0.52 -13.94 -24.46
C LEU A 116 0.60 -15.38 -24.98
N ARG A 117 0.84 -16.35 -24.10
CA ARG A 117 0.88 -17.77 -24.46
C ARG A 117 -0.49 -18.28 -24.95
N LYS A 118 -1.59 -17.85 -24.30
CA LYS A 118 -2.96 -18.14 -24.76
C LYS A 118 -3.23 -17.51 -26.13
N MET A 119 -2.81 -16.27 -26.36
CA MET A 119 -2.95 -15.60 -27.66
C MET A 119 -2.12 -16.29 -28.77
N GLN A 120 -0.92 -16.80 -28.45
CA GLN A 120 -0.10 -17.56 -29.39
C GLN A 120 -0.74 -18.92 -29.71
N ASN A 121 -1.27 -19.63 -28.71
CA ASN A 121 -1.95 -20.91 -28.90
C ASN A 121 -3.27 -20.79 -29.70
N LEU A 122 -3.94 -19.64 -29.65
CA LEU A 122 -5.15 -19.37 -30.44
C LEU A 122 -4.86 -18.94 -31.89
N ARG A 123 -3.59 -18.70 -32.23
CA ARG A 123 -3.13 -18.39 -33.60
C ARG A 123 -2.59 -19.62 -34.34
N CYS A 124 -2.54 -20.77 -33.69
CA CYS A 124 -2.25 -22.07 -34.30
C CYS A 124 -3.54 -22.85 -34.51
#